data_AF-A0A357ASH8-F1
#
_entry.id   AF-A0A357ASH8-F1
#
_cell.length_a   1.000
_cell.length_b   1.000
_cell.length_c   1.000
_cell.angle_alpha   90.00
_cell.angle_beta   90.00
_cell.angle_gamma   90.00
#
_symmetry.space_group_name_H-M   'P 1'
#
loop_
_entity.id
_entity.type
_entity.pdbx_description
1 polymer ?
#
loop_
_entity_poly.entity_id
_entity_poly.type
_entity_poly.pdbx_seq_one_letter_code
_entity_poly.pdbx_strand_id
1 'polypeptide(L)'
;KDYIKKPKSSGYRSLHLIVQVPIFTEEGKKMMYAEVQLRTIAMDFWASVEHKLRYKKNLTLEQQKELEGDLISCAAISADLDTRMQNVYDYLKESTEAEGKN
;
A
#
# COMPACT_ATOMS: atom_id res chain seq x y z
N LYS A 1 -6.00 0.97 -10.65
CA LYS A 1 -6.83 0.13 -9.76
C LYS A 1 -6.65 0.60 -8.33
N ASP A 2 -7.73 0.89 -7.62
CA ASP A 2 -7.69 1.40 -6.25
C ASP A 2 -8.02 0.30 -5.25
N TYR A 3 -6.99 -0.38 -4.74
CA TYR A 3 -7.14 -1.39 -3.68
C TYR A 3 -7.08 -0.78 -2.27
N ILE A 4 -6.99 0.55 -2.15
CA ILE A 4 -7.13 1.22 -0.86
C ILE A 4 -8.63 1.34 -0.54
N LYS A 5 -9.43 1.83 -1.50
CA LYS A 5 -10.89 1.91 -1.38
C LYS A 5 -11.58 0.55 -1.44
N LYS A 6 -11.07 -0.37 -2.26
CA LYS A 6 -11.60 -1.73 -2.44
C LYS A 6 -10.49 -2.76 -2.20
N PRO A 7 -10.13 -3.02 -0.93
CA PRO A 7 -9.08 -3.99 -0.59
C PRO A 7 -9.43 -5.38 -1.11
N LYS A 8 -8.40 -6.19 -1.39
CA LYS A 8 -8.60 -7.60 -1.72
C LYS A 8 -9.08 -8.37 -0.47
N SER A 9 -9.69 -9.53 -0.68
CA SER A 9 -10.10 -10.43 0.41
C SER A 9 -8.94 -10.85 1.32
N SER A 10 -7.70 -10.87 0.81
CA SER A 10 -6.50 -11.13 1.60
C SER A 10 -6.08 -9.99 2.53
N GLY A 11 -6.75 -8.84 2.48
CA GLY A 11 -6.34 -7.63 3.21
C GLY A 11 -5.40 -6.70 2.44
N TYR A 12 -4.91 -7.13 1.26
CA TYR A 12 -3.98 -6.33 0.44
C TYR A 12 -4.56 -4.96 0.05
N ARG A 13 -3.77 -3.92 0.27
CA ARG A 13 -4.06 -2.51 -0.05
C ARG A 13 -2.89 -1.87 -0.79
N SER A 14 -3.19 -1.14 -1.86
CA SER A 14 -2.24 -0.36 -2.67
C SER A 14 -3.03 0.41 -3.74
N LEU A 15 -2.56 1.57 -4.17
CA LEU A 15 -3.09 2.24 -5.36
C LEU A 15 -2.19 1.93 -6.55
N HIS A 16 -2.75 1.27 -7.57
CA HIS A 16 -2.02 0.89 -8.77
C HIS A 16 -2.39 1.81 -9.93
N LEU A 17 -1.41 2.45 -10.53
CA LEU A 17 -1.56 3.34 -11.68
C LEU A 17 -0.79 2.74 -12.86
N ILE A 18 -1.41 2.67 -14.03
CA ILE A 18 -0.71 2.33 -15.26
C ILE A 18 -0.52 3.64 -16.00
N VAL A 19 0.74 4.04 -16.18
CA VAL A 19 1.11 5.28 -16.84
C VAL A 19 1.88 4.98 -18.11
N GLN A 20 1.73 5.82 -19.12
CA GLN A 20 2.52 5.75 -20.33
C GLN A 20 3.68 6.74 -20.23
N VAL A 21 4.90 6.25 -20.37
CA VAL A 21 6.12 7.06 -20.29
C VAL A 21 6.93 6.95 -21.57
N PRO A 22 7.49 8.06 -22.07
CA PRO A 22 8.42 8.00 -23.20
C PRO A 22 9.77 7.48 -22.73
N ILE A 23 10.31 6.49 -23.43
CA ILE A 23 11.72 6.11 -23.35
C ILE A 23 12.41 6.45 -24.66
N PHE A 24 13.67 6.86 -24.58
CA PHE A 24 14.47 7.23 -25.75
C PHE A 24 15.50 6.13 -25.97
N THR A 25 15.43 5.50 -27.14
CA THR A 25 16.34 4.44 -27.57
C THR A 25 17.10 4.89 -28.82
N GLU A 26 18.11 4.13 -29.26
CA GLU A 26 18.82 4.38 -30.52
C GLU A 26 17.87 4.39 -31.74
N GLU A 27 16.79 3.61 -31.68
CA GLU A 27 15.73 3.54 -32.70
C GLU A 27 14.69 4.68 -32.57
N GLY A 28 14.89 5.61 -31.63
CA GLY A 28 14.01 6.75 -31.38
C GLY A 28 13.12 6.63 -30.14
N LYS A 29 12.11 7.50 -30.07
CA LYS A 29 11.16 7.61 -28.94
C LYS A 29 10.14 6.48 -28.98
N LYS A 30 10.07 5.69 -27.91
CA LYS A 30 9.06 4.63 -27.72
C LYS A 30 8.21 4.93 -26.50
N MET A 31 6.89 4.82 -26.63
CA MET A 31 5.97 4.96 -25.51
C MET A 31 5.79 3.60 -24.83
N MET A 32 6.13 3.52 -23.55
CA MET A 32 6.06 2.29 -22.76
C MET A 32 5.06 2.45 -21.63
N TYR A 33 4.39 1.36 -21.25
CA TYR A 33 3.56 1.33 -20.05
C TYR A 33 4.40 0.96 -18.84
N ALA A 34 4.27 1.72 -17.75
CA ALA A 34 4.83 1.42 -16.46
C ALA A 34 3.70 1.32 -15.43
N GLU A 35 3.81 0.34 -14.52
CA GLU A 35 2.94 0.28 -13.35
C GLU A 35 3.61 1.02 -12.18
N VAL A 36 2.89 1.99 -11.61
CA VAL A 36 3.30 2.71 -10.41
C VAL A 36 2.37 2.27 -9.28
N GLN A 37 2.95 1.79 -8.19
CA GLN A 37 2.20 1.40 -7.00
C GLN A 37 2.49 2.40 -5.87
N LEU A 38 1.44 3.03 -5.36
CA LEU A 38 1.51 3.98 -4.25
C LEU A 38 1.00 3.29 -2.98
N ARG A 39 1.81 3.33 -1.93
CA ARG A 39 1.57 2.65 -0.64
C ARG A 39 2.02 3.54 0.51
N THR A 40 1.34 3.42 1.66
CA THR A 40 1.91 3.85 2.93
C THR A 40 3.01 2.88 3.36
N ILE A 41 3.82 3.28 4.36
CA ILE A 41 4.85 2.41 4.93
C ILE A 41 4.22 1.13 5.51
N ALA A 42 3.07 1.25 6.18
CA ALA A 42 2.36 0.12 6.77
C ALA A 42 1.85 -0.87 5.70
N MET A 43 1.29 -0.36 4.59
CA MET A 43 0.88 -1.19 3.45
C MET A 43 2.06 -1.96 2.84
N ASP A 44 3.22 -1.31 2.69
CA ASP A 44 4.39 -1.94 2.08
C ASP A 44 5.03 -3.00 2.98
N PHE A 45 5.11 -2.70 4.28
CA PHE A 45 5.53 -3.66 5.29
C PHE A 45 4.62 -4.91 5.29
N TRP A 46 3.30 -4.71 5.35
CA TRP A 46 2.33 -5.80 5.32
C TRP A 46 2.46 -6.66 4.06
N ALA A 47 2.54 -6.03 2.88
CA ALA A 47 2.63 -6.73 1.60
C ALA A 47 3.94 -7.55 1.49
N SER A 48 5.03 -7.04 2.07
CA SER A 48 6.31 -7.75 2.10
C SER A 48 6.27 -9.01 2.99
N VAL A 49 5.54 -8.96 4.11
CA VAL A 49 5.35 -10.13 4.99
C VAL A 49 4.44 -11.16 4.33
N GLU A 50 3.31 -10.72 3.78
CA GLU A 50 2.35 -11.60 3.10
C GLU A 50 3.00 -12.34 1.93
N HIS A 51 3.79 -11.63 1.12
CA HIS A 51 4.52 -12.22 0.02
C HIS A 51 5.51 -13.28 0.53
N LYS A 52 6.29 -13.00 1.58
CA LYS A 52 7.21 -14.00 2.16
C LYS A 52 6.47 -15.23 2.68
N LEU A 53 5.28 -15.05 3.26
CA LEU A 53 4.48 -16.14 3.77
C LEU A 53 3.98 -17.06 2.64
N ARG A 54 3.45 -16.49 1.54
CA ARG A 54 2.95 -17.26 0.38
C ARG A 54 4.01 -18.17 -0.25
N TYR A 55 5.29 -17.80 -0.17
CA TYR A 55 6.38 -18.56 -0.77
C TYR A 55 6.98 -19.62 0.16
N LYS A 56 6.63 -19.64 1.46
CA LYS A 56 7.08 -20.69 2.38
C LYS A 56 6.25 -21.96 2.20
N LYS A 57 6.87 -23.00 1.63
CA LYS A 57 6.22 -24.29 1.31
C LYS A 57 6.13 -25.28 2.49
N ASN A 58 6.63 -24.93 3.67
CA ASN A 58 6.80 -25.88 4.79
C ASN A 58 5.72 -25.74 5.88
N LEU A 59 4.61 -25.05 5.61
CA LEU A 59 3.54 -24.84 6.58
C LEU A 59 2.40 -25.83 6.36
N THR A 60 1.85 -26.36 7.45
CA THR A 60 0.61 -27.16 7.38
C THR A 60 -0.56 -26.26 6.94
N LEU A 61 -1.63 -26.87 6.43
CA LEU A 61 -2.83 -26.13 6.01
C LEU A 61 -3.45 -25.32 7.16
N GLU A 62 -3.41 -25.85 8.38
CA GLU A 62 -3.93 -25.18 9.58
C GLU A 62 -3.11 -23.94 9.94
N GLN A 63 -1.78 -24.05 9.95
CA GLN A 63 -0.86 -22.93 10.18
C GLN A 63 -1.02 -21.84 9.12
N GLN A 64 -1.21 -22.21 7.86
CA GLN A 64 -1.45 -21.23 6.79
C GLN A 64 -2.73 -20.45 7.05
N LYS A 65 -3.81 -21.13 7.42
CA LYS A 65 -5.11 -20.50 7.67
C LYS A 65 -5.07 -19.54 8.87
N GLU A 66 -4.38 -19.92 9.95
CA GLU A 66 -4.19 -19.07 11.12
C GLU A 66 -3.42 -17.79 10.74
N LEU A 67 -2.28 -17.94 10.07
CA LEU A 67 -1.44 -16.81 9.65
C LEU A 67 -2.14 -15.89 8.63
N GLU A 68 -2.96 -16.45 7.74
CA GLU A 68 -3.80 -15.65 6.83
C GLU A 68 -4.82 -14.80 7.61
N GLY A 69 -5.46 -15.38 8.64
CA GLY A 69 -6.36 -14.66 9.52
C GLY A 69 -5.67 -13.48 10.23
N ASP A 70 -4.49 -13.73 10.79
CA ASP A 70 -3.68 -12.71 11.44
C ASP A 70 -3.26 -11.60 10.48
N LEU A 71 -2.86 -11.96 9.25
CA LEU A 71 -2.51 -10.97 8.24
C LEU A 71 -3.72 -10.11 7.86
N ILE A 72 -4.91 -10.69 7.70
CA ILE A 72 -6.12 -9.91 7.41
C ILE A 72 -6.41 -8.92 8.55
N SER A 73 -6.29 -9.36 9.81
CA SER A 73 -6.45 -8.50 10.98
C SER A 73 -5.42 -7.38 11.02
N CYS A 74 -4.14 -7.70 10.82
CA CYS A 74 -3.05 -6.73 10.75
C CYS A 74 -3.26 -5.69 9.64
N ALA A 75 -3.81 -6.09 8.49
CA ALA A 75 -4.12 -5.16 7.40
C ALA A 75 -5.22 -4.15 7.79
N ALA A 76 -6.23 -4.59 8.54
CA ALA A 76 -7.29 -3.72 9.03
C ALA A 76 -6.75 -2.73 10.08
N ILE A 77 -5.97 -3.21 11.05
CA ILE A 77 -5.34 -2.37 12.09
C ILE A 77 -4.40 -1.35 11.45
N SER A 78 -3.59 -1.77 10.48
CA SER A 78 -2.66 -0.88 9.77
C SER A 78 -3.39 0.26 9.06
N ALA A 79 -4.54 -0.03 8.44
CA ALA A 79 -5.34 0.99 7.77
C ALA A 79 -6.00 1.99 8.74
N ASP A 80 -6.43 1.52 9.91
CA ASP A 80 -6.93 2.39 10.99
C ASP A 80 -5.81 3.29 11.53
N LEU A 81 -4.62 2.73 11.76
CA LEU A 81 -3.43 3.48 12.16
C LEU A 81 -3.07 4.57 11.15
N ASP A 82 -2.98 4.23 9.86
CA ASP A 82 -2.70 5.19 8.79
C ASP A 82 -3.72 6.33 8.78
N THR A 83 -5.00 6.01 8.96
CA THR A 83 -6.09 7.02 9.00
C THR A 83 -5.95 7.95 10.20
N ARG A 84 -5.68 7.41 11.39
CA ARG A 84 -5.49 8.22 12.60
C ARG A 84 -4.27 9.13 12.49
N MET A 85 -3.17 8.61 11.95
CA MET A 85 -1.95 9.40 11.73
C MET A 85 -2.18 10.53 10.72
N GLN A 86 -2.94 10.27 9.64
CA GLN A 86 -3.32 11.31 8.68
C GLN A 86 -4.14 12.42 9.35
N ASN A 87 -5.14 12.06 10.17
CA ASN A 87 -5.96 13.04 10.88
C ASN A 87 -5.12 13.93 11.83
N VAL A 88 -4.16 13.34 12.55
CA VAL A 88 -3.24 14.10 13.42
C VAL A 88 -2.38 15.05 12.60
N TYR A 89 -1.86 14.58 11.46
CA TYR A 89 -1.06 15.41 10.56
C TYR A 89 -1.87 16.60 10.00
N ASP A 90 -3.10 16.35 9.56
CA ASP A 90 -3.99 17.38 9.02
C ASP A 90 -4.30 18.44 10.08
N TYR A 91 -4.60 18.04 11.32
CA TYR A 91 -4.81 18.96 12.44
C TYR A 91 -3.60 19.87 12.72
N LEU A 92 -2.39 19.30 12.73
CA LEU A 92 -1.16 20.07 12.95
C LEU A 92 -0.90 21.06 11.81
N LYS A 93 -1.16 20.63 10.56
CA LYS A 93 -0.99 21.46 9.38
C LYS A 93 -1.94 22.66 9.40
N GLU A 94 -3.22 22.44 9.68
CA GLU A 94 -4.23 23.50 9.79
C GLU A 94 -3.87 24.51 10.90
N SER A 95 -3.39 24.02 12.04
CA SER A 95 -2.96 24.87 13.16
C SER A 95 -1.77 25.76 12.79
N THR A 96 -0.77 25.20 12.08
CA THR A 96 0.44 25.94 11.67
C THR A 96 0.12 27.00 10.60
N GLU A 97 -0.81 26.70 9.68
CA GLU A 97 -1.24 27.64 8.64
C GLU A 97 -2.07 28.81 9.19
N ALA A 98 -2.75 28.63 10.33
CA ALA A 98 -3.47 29.69 11.03
C ALA A 98 -2.52 30.65 11.77
N GLU A 99 -1.43 30.15 12.34
CA GLU A 99 -0.43 30.95 13.06
C GLU A 99 0.43 31.81 12.12
N GLY A 100 0.74 31.34 10.91
CA GLY A 100 1.53 32.09 9.92
C GLY A 100 0.79 33.23 9.21
N LYS A 101 -0.49 33.47 9.55
CA LYS A 101 -1.33 34.54 8.97
C LYS A 101 -1.61 35.71 9.95
N ASN A 102 -1.06 35.67 11.15
CA ASN A 102 -1.15 36.76 12.15
C ASN A 102 0.17 37.54 12.28
#